data_AF-A0AAE0NLT1-F1
#
_entry.id   AF-A0AAE0NLT1-F1
#
_cell.length_a   1.000
_cell.length_b   1.000
_cell.length_c   1.000
_cell.angle_alpha   90.00
_cell.angle_beta   90.00
_cell.angle_gamma   90.00
#
_symmetry.space_group_name_H-M   'P 1'
#
loop_
_entity.id
_entity.type
_entity.pdbx_description
1 polymer ?
#
loop_
_entity_poly.entity_id
_entity_poly.type
_entity_poly.pdbx_seq_one_letter_code
_entity_poly.pdbx_strand_id
1 'polypeptide(L)'
;MAVKAFAFGTDLWDPSHRFETSWLISPWLLFFFRALFSLYILTAIIIILAWQCVNDVTHCAASRDEFSYFTSLTYWGLGFYFLAASAHTFTYARSGVPLLDRFPRPLQALHSAYYTTVVVYPFVVTIVFWARLYSGHWFPVVFDGWSNVSQHAMNSVFALFELVVPRTNPPPAVHMLWLILVLALYLALAYLTHATKGFYPYDFLDPAKEHGFVAVYVFGIAIGSLIIFGIAWGLIWLRKHVTEVKLGREGKFARQPQGARGNRIGEEDVEMSGPKNR
;
A
#
# COMPACT_ATOMS: atom_id res chain seq x y z
N MET A 1 -14.28 10.70 27.29
CA MET A 1 -14.64 10.17 25.96
C MET A 1 -13.43 9.74 25.11
N ALA A 2 -12.27 9.37 25.70
CA ALA A 2 -11.03 9.14 24.94
C ALA A 2 -10.65 7.65 24.69
N VAL A 3 -11.43 6.67 25.17
CA VAL A 3 -11.00 5.26 25.22
C VAL A 3 -11.25 4.48 23.92
N LYS A 4 -12.06 4.99 22.98
CA LYS A 4 -12.45 4.23 21.77
C LYS A 4 -11.65 4.55 20.51
N ALA A 5 -10.77 5.56 20.51
CA ALA A 5 -10.06 5.98 19.29
C ALA A 5 -9.05 4.93 18.78
N PHE A 6 -8.55 4.06 19.66
CA PHE A 6 -7.59 3.00 19.33
C PHE A 6 -8.15 1.58 19.56
N ALA A 7 -9.45 1.47 19.85
CA ALA A 7 -10.07 0.17 20.03
C ALA A 7 -10.29 -0.50 18.66
N PHE A 8 -9.97 -1.79 18.55
CA PHE A 8 -10.33 -2.56 17.38
C PHE A 8 -11.85 -2.75 17.34
N GLY A 9 -12.45 -2.59 16.16
CA GLY A 9 -13.88 -2.84 15.97
C GLY A 9 -14.25 -4.28 16.29
N THR A 10 -15.48 -4.50 16.74
CA THR A 10 -16.04 -5.83 17.01
C THR A 10 -16.84 -6.40 15.83
N ASP A 11 -17.09 -5.58 14.80
CA ASP A 11 -17.93 -5.94 13.64
C ASP A 11 -17.26 -6.98 12.73
N LEU A 12 -17.93 -7.46 11.68
CA LEU A 12 -17.29 -8.35 10.73
C LEU A 12 -16.13 -7.64 10.00
N TRP A 13 -14.95 -8.28 9.93
CA TRP A 13 -13.84 -7.81 9.08
C TRP A 13 -14.26 -7.88 7.61
N ASP A 14 -14.01 -6.80 6.86
CA ASP A 14 -14.19 -6.71 5.41
C ASP A 14 -15.28 -7.66 4.84
N PRO A 15 -16.56 -7.42 5.16
CA PRO A 15 -17.65 -8.37 4.90
C PRO A 15 -17.89 -8.67 3.40
N SER A 16 -17.19 -7.95 2.51
CA SER A 16 -17.28 -8.09 1.06
C SER A 16 -15.93 -8.40 0.39
N HIS A 17 -14.90 -8.75 1.17
CA HIS A 17 -13.54 -9.12 0.73
C HIS A 17 -12.96 -8.13 -0.28
N ARG A 18 -13.05 -6.83 0.02
CA ARG A 18 -12.60 -5.72 -0.82
C ARG A 18 -11.10 -5.67 -1.00
N PHE A 19 -10.31 -6.19 -0.06
CA PHE A 19 -8.87 -6.34 -0.25
C PHE A 19 -8.54 -7.38 -1.32
N GLU A 20 -9.33 -8.45 -1.45
CA GLU A 20 -9.05 -9.59 -2.33
C GLU A 20 -9.84 -9.58 -3.64
N THR A 21 -10.63 -8.54 -3.88
CA THR A 21 -11.48 -8.44 -5.06
C THR A 21 -11.28 -7.13 -5.82
N SER A 22 -11.61 -7.15 -7.10
CA SER A 22 -11.52 -6.00 -8.02
C SER A 22 -12.88 -5.73 -8.66
N TRP A 23 -13.09 -4.48 -9.07
CA TRP A 23 -14.25 -4.08 -9.89
C TRP A 23 -14.01 -4.35 -11.39
N LEU A 24 -12.76 -4.59 -11.79
CA LEU A 24 -12.33 -4.71 -13.18
C LEU A 24 -11.96 -6.15 -13.55
N ILE A 25 -11.17 -6.83 -12.71
CA ILE A 25 -10.60 -8.17 -13.01
C ILE A 25 -11.06 -9.23 -12.01
N SER A 26 -10.93 -10.51 -12.38
CA SER A 26 -11.24 -11.62 -11.47
C SER A 26 -10.21 -11.74 -10.33
N PRO A 27 -10.56 -12.39 -9.20
CA PRO A 27 -9.62 -12.65 -8.12
C PRO A 27 -8.36 -13.42 -8.57
N TRP A 28 -8.48 -14.33 -9.54
CA TRP A 28 -7.33 -15.04 -10.11
C TRP A 28 -6.35 -14.11 -10.83
N LEU A 29 -6.86 -13.17 -11.63
CA LEU A 29 -6.02 -12.17 -12.29
C LEU A 29 -5.42 -11.19 -11.29
N LEU A 30 -6.20 -10.75 -10.29
CA LEU A 30 -5.69 -9.87 -9.24
C LEU A 30 -4.55 -10.54 -8.45
N PHE A 31 -4.71 -11.80 -8.09
CA PHE A 31 -3.66 -12.63 -7.50
C PHE A 31 -2.41 -12.64 -8.39
N PHE A 32 -2.58 -12.96 -9.68
CA PHE A 32 -1.47 -13.06 -10.62
C PHE A 32 -0.69 -11.75 -10.74
N PHE A 33 -1.36 -10.60 -10.90
CA PHE A 33 -0.68 -9.30 -10.97
C PHE A 33 0.06 -8.97 -9.68
N ARG A 34 -0.56 -9.18 -8.51
CA ARG A 34 0.10 -8.94 -7.21
C ARG A 34 1.31 -9.85 -7.04
N ALA A 35 1.21 -11.13 -7.40
CA ALA A 35 2.34 -12.06 -7.36
C ALA A 35 3.46 -11.65 -8.33
N LEU A 36 3.11 -11.22 -9.54
CA LEU A 36 4.07 -10.74 -10.55
C LEU A 36 4.81 -9.49 -10.09
N PHE A 37 4.11 -8.52 -9.49
CA PHE A 37 4.74 -7.32 -8.93
C PHE A 37 5.64 -7.65 -7.76
N SER A 38 5.20 -8.53 -6.85
CA SER A 38 6.06 -9.00 -5.75
C SER A 38 7.33 -9.65 -6.27
N LEU A 39 7.20 -10.57 -7.23
CA LEU A 39 8.34 -11.24 -7.86
C LEU A 39 9.29 -10.24 -8.50
N TYR A 40 8.77 -9.33 -9.33
CA TYR A 40 9.59 -8.31 -9.98
C TYR A 40 10.35 -7.44 -8.97
N ILE A 41 9.66 -6.93 -7.94
CA ILE A 41 10.26 -6.05 -6.93
C ILE A 41 11.37 -6.78 -6.17
N LEU A 42 11.08 -7.99 -5.68
CA LEU A 42 12.06 -8.76 -4.90
C LEU A 42 13.25 -9.19 -5.77
N THR A 43 13.02 -9.54 -7.03
CA THR A 43 14.10 -9.82 -7.99
C THR A 43 14.93 -8.56 -8.27
N ALA A 44 14.30 -7.41 -8.49
CA ALA A 44 14.99 -6.14 -8.69
C ALA A 44 15.88 -5.80 -7.48
N ILE A 45 15.35 -5.93 -6.26
CA ILE A 45 16.11 -5.73 -5.02
C ILE A 45 17.35 -6.63 -4.98
N ILE A 46 17.18 -7.94 -5.20
CA ILE A 46 18.31 -8.88 -5.16
C ILE A 46 19.37 -8.53 -6.21
N ILE A 47 18.94 -8.21 -7.44
CA ILE A 47 19.85 -7.83 -8.52
C ILE A 47 20.58 -6.52 -8.18
N ILE A 48 19.89 -5.53 -7.60
CA ILE A 48 20.50 -4.25 -7.23
C ILE A 48 21.55 -4.46 -6.15
N LEU A 49 21.23 -5.19 -5.09
CA LEU A 49 22.16 -5.49 -3.99
C LEU A 49 23.37 -6.28 -4.46
N ALA A 50 23.17 -7.29 -5.32
CA ALA A 50 24.24 -8.10 -5.88
C ALA A 50 25.12 -7.28 -6.82
N TRP A 51 24.52 -6.48 -7.70
CA TRP A 51 25.26 -5.64 -8.63
C TRP A 51 26.13 -4.62 -7.89
N GLN A 52 25.57 -3.93 -6.90
CA GLN A 52 26.32 -2.99 -6.06
C GLN A 52 27.48 -3.69 -5.37
N CYS A 53 27.26 -4.87 -4.79
CA CYS A 53 28.35 -5.58 -4.10
C CYS A 53 29.50 -6.01 -5.02
N VAL A 54 29.19 -6.39 -6.26
CA VAL A 54 30.20 -6.89 -7.21
C VAL A 54 30.91 -5.76 -7.95
N ASN A 55 30.23 -4.64 -8.23
CA ASN A 55 30.73 -3.59 -9.13
C ASN A 55 31.14 -2.30 -8.42
N ASP A 56 30.79 -2.11 -7.15
CA ASP A 56 31.22 -0.93 -6.39
C ASP A 56 32.67 -1.08 -5.90
N VAL A 57 33.41 0.03 -5.86
CA VAL A 57 34.82 0.11 -5.43
C VAL A 57 34.98 -0.37 -3.98
N THR A 58 33.94 -0.16 -3.19
CA THR A 58 33.87 -0.58 -1.77
C THR A 58 33.15 -1.92 -1.57
N HIS A 59 32.95 -2.68 -2.66
CA HIS A 59 32.20 -3.92 -2.68
C HIS A 59 30.78 -3.76 -2.11
N CYS A 60 30.41 -4.60 -1.15
CA CYS A 60 29.09 -4.63 -0.51
C CYS A 60 28.75 -3.39 0.36
N ALA A 61 29.56 -2.33 0.41
CA ALA A 61 29.31 -1.22 1.33
C ALA A 61 27.96 -0.52 1.07
N ALA A 62 27.66 -0.16 -0.19
CA ALA A 62 26.36 0.40 -0.55
C ALA A 62 25.20 -0.55 -0.21
N SER A 63 25.37 -1.85 -0.48
CA SER A 63 24.36 -2.87 -0.16
C SER A 63 24.12 -3.01 1.35
N ARG A 64 25.14 -2.79 2.20
CA ARG A 64 25.00 -2.79 3.67
C ARG A 64 24.25 -1.56 4.19
N ASP A 65 24.15 -0.53 3.37
CA ASP A 65 23.49 0.73 3.69
C ASP A 65 22.05 0.80 3.22
N GLU A 66 21.59 -0.17 2.44
CA GLU A 66 20.24 -0.32 1.90
C GLU A 66 19.13 0.11 2.86
N PHE A 67 19.09 -0.46 4.07
CA PHE A 67 18.01 -0.16 5.04
C PHE A 67 18.10 1.22 5.69
N SER A 68 19.11 2.03 5.35
CA SER A 68 19.21 3.43 5.78
C SER A 68 18.35 4.36 4.93
N TYR A 69 17.95 3.93 3.72
CA TYR A 69 17.22 4.76 2.77
C TYR A 69 15.71 4.49 2.85
N PHE A 70 14.91 5.55 2.95
CA PHE A 70 13.45 5.44 2.96
C PHE A 70 12.91 4.87 1.64
N THR A 71 13.58 5.17 0.53
CA THR A 71 13.26 4.59 -0.79
C THR A 71 13.36 3.08 -0.74
N SER A 72 14.48 2.53 -0.27
CA SER A 72 14.69 1.09 -0.15
C SER A 72 13.65 0.47 0.78
N LEU A 73 13.40 1.07 1.95
CA LEU A 73 12.36 0.62 2.88
C LEU A 73 10.96 0.60 2.23
N THR A 74 10.64 1.62 1.43
CA THR A 74 9.36 1.69 0.69
C THR A 74 9.28 0.61 -0.39
N TYR A 75 10.38 0.33 -1.09
CA TYR A 75 10.42 -0.67 -2.17
C TYR A 75 10.34 -2.11 -1.62
N TRP A 76 11.08 -2.40 -0.54
CA TRP A 76 10.90 -3.64 0.24
C TRP A 76 9.46 -3.77 0.76
N GLY A 77 8.91 -2.68 1.30
CA GLY A 77 7.53 -2.60 1.75
C GLY A 77 6.52 -2.94 0.64
N LEU A 78 6.72 -2.43 -0.58
CA LEU A 78 5.90 -2.81 -1.72
C LEU A 78 6.02 -4.31 -2.04
N GLY A 79 7.25 -4.83 -2.11
CA GLY A 79 7.50 -6.24 -2.43
C GLY A 79 6.80 -7.20 -1.47
N PHE A 80 6.94 -6.97 -0.16
CA PHE A 80 6.30 -7.78 0.87
C PHE A 80 4.79 -7.53 1.00
N TYR A 81 4.32 -6.30 0.79
CA TYR A 81 2.89 -6.03 0.71
C TYR A 81 2.25 -6.85 -0.40
N PHE A 82 2.81 -6.79 -1.62
CA PHE A 82 2.28 -7.53 -2.76
C PHE A 82 2.35 -9.04 -2.55
N LEU A 83 3.38 -9.54 -1.85
CA LEU A 83 3.45 -10.95 -1.46
C LEU A 83 2.26 -11.32 -0.56
N ALA A 84 2.06 -10.59 0.54
CA ALA A 84 0.97 -10.84 1.48
C ALA A 84 -0.40 -10.69 0.81
N ALA A 85 -0.61 -9.61 0.07
CA ALA A 85 -1.84 -9.36 -0.67
C ALA A 85 -2.11 -10.45 -1.71
N SER A 86 -1.09 -10.95 -2.41
CA SER A 86 -1.24 -12.08 -3.34
C SER A 86 -1.68 -13.35 -2.61
N ALA A 87 -1.13 -13.66 -1.42
CA ALA A 87 -1.52 -14.82 -0.63
C ALA A 87 -2.98 -14.74 -0.14
N HIS A 88 -3.39 -13.57 0.35
CA HIS A 88 -4.79 -13.31 0.72
C HIS A 88 -5.73 -13.47 -0.49
N THR A 89 -5.33 -12.91 -1.64
CA THR A 89 -6.11 -13.01 -2.89
C THR A 89 -6.19 -14.43 -3.42
N PHE A 90 -5.10 -15.20 -3.37
CA PHE A 90 -5.05 -16.59 -3.82
C PHE A 90 -5.98 -17.47 -2.98
N THR A 91 -5.90 -17.34 -1.67
CA THR A 91 -6.75 -18.11 -0.75
C THR A 91 -8.23 -17.79 -0.95
N TYR A 92 -8.56 -16.51 -1.19
CA TYR A 92 -9.88 -16.10 -1.63
C TYR A 92 -10.29 -16.72 -2.98
N ALA A 93 -9.46 -16.59 -4.01
CA ALA A 93 -9.74 -17.09 -5.35
C ALA A 93 -9.97 -18.62 -5.36
N ARG A 94 -9.24 -19.34 -4.52
CA ARG A 94 -9.33 -20.81 -4.38
C ARG A 94 -10.53 -21.26 -3.57
N SER A 95 -10.81 -20.62 -2.44
CA SER A 95 -11.74 -21.16 -1.42
C SER A 95 -12.95 -20.27 -1.13
N GLY A 96 -12.94 -19.01 -1.56
CA GLY A 96 -13.91 -18.00 -1.17
C GLY A 96 -13.66 -17.38 0.20
N VAL A 97 -12.65 -17.84 0.95
CA VAL A 97 -12.27 -17.30 2.26
C VAL A 97 -10.79 -16.87 2.22
N PRO A 98 -10.47 -15.58 2.36
CA PRO A 98 -9.09 -15.12 2.34
C PRO A 98 -8.36 -15.52 3.62
N LEU A 99 -7.04 -15.64 3.55
CA LEU A 99 -6.17 -15.86 4.70
C LEU A 99 -6.28 -14.72 5.74
N LEU A 100 -6.50 -13.49 5.27
CA LEU A 100 -6.61 -12.30 6.11
C LEU A 100 -7.77 -12.38 7.11
N ASP A 101 -8.88 -13.02 6.72
CA ASP A 101 -10.05 -13.21 7.60
C ASP A 101 -9.74 -14.11 8.81
N ARG A 102 -8.72 -14.96 8.69
CA ARG A 102 -8.30 -15.88 9.76
C ARG A 102 -7.37 -15.22 10.77
N PHE A 103 -6.84 -14.03 10.45
CA PHE A 103 -5.93 -13.33 11.34
C PHE A 103 -6.69 -12.62 12.49
N PRO A 104 -6.08 -12.49 13.67
CA PRO A 104 -6.65 -11.67 14.73
C PRO A 104 -6.75 -10.20 14.29
N ARG A 105 -7.69 -9.47 14.90
CA ARG A 105 -8.02 -8.07 14.55
C ARG A 105 -6.82 -7.11 14.44
N PRO A 106 -5.79 -7.19 15.31
CA PRO A 106 -4.61 -6.34 15.16
C PRO A 106 -3.87 -6.56 13.84
N LEU A 107 -3.72 -7.80 13.38
CA LEU A 107 -3.03 -8.11 12.12
C LEU A 107 -3.87 -7.69 10.90
N GLN A 108 -5.21 -7.78 11.00
CA GLN A 108 -6.12 -7.24 9.98
C GLN A 108 -5.99 -5.72 9.86
N ALA A 109 -6.02 -5.02 11.00
CA ALA A 109 -5.82 -3.57 11.05
C ALA A 109 -4.44 -3.17 10.52
N LEU A 110 -3.39 -3.92 10.87
CA LEU A 110 -2.04 -3.70 10.34
C LEU A 110 -1.98 -3.91 8.83
N HIS A 111 -2.68 -4.89 8.26
CA HIS A 111 -2.76 -5.03 6.80
C HIS A 111 -3.42 -3.82 6.15
N SER A 112 -4.47 -3.26 6.76
CA SER A 112 -5.11 -2.03 6.26
C SER A 112 -4.22 -0.79 6.38
N ALA A 113 -3.47 -0.68 7.48
CA ALA A 113 -2.45 0.37 7.64
C ALA A 113 -1.32 0.21 6.61
N TYR A 114 -0.88 -1.04 6.35
CA TYR A 114 0.14 -1.37 5.35
C TYR A 114 -0.33 -1.05 3.92
N TYR A 115 -1.58 -1.35 3.58
CA TYR A 115 -2.18 -0.88 2.33
C TYR A 115 -2.08 0.65 2.19
N THR A 116 -2.31 1.37 3.27
CA THR A 116 -2.26 2.85 3.26
C THR A 116 -0.86 3.37 3.00
N THR A 117 0.18 2.74 3.55
CA THR A 117 1.56 3.12 3.22
C THR A 117 1.86 2.88 1.74
N VAL A 118 1.32 1.79 1.16
CA VAL A 118 1.52 1.44 -0.26
C VAL A 118 0.84 2.40 -1.23
N VAL A 119 -0.33 2.93 -0.90
CA VAL A 119 -1.00 3.92 -1.78
C VAL A 119 -0.58 5.37 -1.50
N VAL A 120 0.41 5.61 -0.63
CA VAL A 120 0.89 6.96 -0.27
C VAL A 120 2.40 7.11 -0.46
N TYR A 121 3.24 6.33 0.21
CA TYR A 121 4.69 6.55 0.21
C TYR A 121 5.38 6.38 -1.13
N PRO A 122 4.98 5.46 -2.02
CA PRO A 122 5.62 5.37 -3.33
C PRO A 122 5.52 6.68 -4.12
N PHE A 123 4.39 7.38 -4.04
CA PHE A 123 4.24 8.70 -4.66
C PHE A 123 5.13 9.76 -3.99
N VAL A 124 5.26 9.74 -2.66
CA VAL A 124 6.21 10.61 -1.93
C VAL A 124 7.63 10.35 -2.44
N VAL A 125 8.05 9.08 -2.50
CA VAL A 125 9.39 8.67 -2.96
C VAL A 125 9.63 9.12 -4.40
N THR A 126 8.68 8.90 -5.30
CA THR A 126 8.78 9.35 -6.70
C THR A 126 8.94 10.86 -6.76
N ILE A 127 8.09 11.63 -6.08
CA ILE A 127 8.15 13.09 -6.11
C ILE A 127 9.49 13.60 -5.55
N VAL A 128 9.89 13.13 -4.36
CA VAL A 128 11.15 13.56 -3.73
C VAL A 128 12.35 13.19 -4.59
N PHE A 129 12.37 11.98 -5.18
CA PHE A 129 13.47 11.59 -6.04
C PHE A 129 13.57 12.48 -7.27
N TRP A 130 12.50 12.59 -8.06
CA TRP A 130 12.53 13.31 -9.34
C TRP A 130 12.56 14.82 -9.19
N ALA A 131 12.03 15.38 -8.10
CA ALA A 131 12.02 16.82 -7.87
C ALA A 131 13.22 17.35 -7.07
N ARG A 132 13.88 16.51 -6.25
CA ARG A 132 14.93 16.97 -5.33
C ARG A 132 16.24 16.20 -5.40
N LEU A 133 16.22 14.88 -5.64
CA LEU A 133 17.43 14.06 -5.58
C LEU A 133 18.09 13.88 -6.95
N TYR A 134 17.29 13.69 -8.00
CA TYR A 134 17.79 13.48 -9.35
C TYR A 134 18.14 14.81 -10.02
N SER A 135 19.34 14.88 -10.58
CA SER A 135 19.80 15.97 -11.44
C SER A 135 20.40 15.39 -12.72
N GLY A 136 19.88 15.79 -13.87
CA GLY A 136 20.39 15.36 -15.17
C GLY A 136 19.31 15.11 -16.21
N HIS A 137 19.72 14.77 -17.43
CA HIS A 137 18.81 14.44 -18.53
C HIS A 137 18.49 12.93 -18.58
N TRP A 138 19.50 12.08 -18.43
CA TRP A 138 19.35 10.63 -18.37
C TRP A 138 20.57 9.95 -17.74
N PHE A 139 20.44 8.67 -17.37
CA PHE A 139 21.52 7.87 -16.80
C PHE A 139 22.46 7.34 -17.91
N PRO A 140 23.78 7.58 -17.81
CA PRO A 140 24.74 7.09 -18.80
C PRO A 140 24.96 5.57 -18.71
N VAL A 141 24.77 4.99 -17.52
CA VAL A 141 24.88 3.54 -17.28
C VAL A 141 23.48 2.93 -17.32
N VAL A 142 23.31 1.88 -18.12
CA VAL A 142 22.02 1.19 -18.30
C VAL A 142 21.48 0.65 -16.98
N PHE A 143 22.35 0.07 -16.16
CA PHE A 143 21.99 -0.43 -14.83
C PHE A 143 21.44 0.69 -13.93
N ASP A 144 22.08 1.86 -13.91
CA ASP A 144 21.62 3.01 -13.12
C ASP A 144 20.24 3.47 -13.60
N GLY A 145 20.04 3.54 -14.92
CA GLY A 145 18.74 3.87 -15.49
C GLY A 145 17.65 2.89 -15.07
N TRP A 146 17.90 1.59 -15.23
CA TRP A 146 16.95 0.55 -14.85
C TRP A 146 16.66 0.54 -13.35
N SER A 147 17.68 0.60 -12.50
CA SER A 147 17.52 0.51 -11.04
C SER A 147 16.78 1.74 -10.48
N ASN A 148 17.07 2.94 -10.99
CA ASN A 148 16.37 4.15 -10.58
C ASN A 148 14.92 4.18 -11.08
N VAL A 149 14.66 3.78 -12.33
CA VAL A 149 13.27 3.65 -12.84
C VAL A 149 12.49 2.63 -12.00
N SER A 150 13.10 1.50 -11.65
CA SER A 150 12.45 0.46 -10.84
C SER A 150 12.03 1.00 -9.46
N GLN A 151 12.95 1.66 -8.75
CA GLN A 151 12.73 2.10 -7.37
C GLN A 151 11.96 3.42 -7.25
N HIS A 152 12.09 4.32 -8.23
CA HIS A 152 11.59 5.70 -8.13
C HIS A 152 10.48 6.05 -9.12
N ALA A 153 10.18 5.21 -10.12
CA ALA A 153 9.04 5.40 -11.00
C ALA A 153 8.05 4.22 -10.95
N MET A 154 8.55 2.99 -11.08
CA MET A 154 7.67 1.81 -11.06
C MET A 154 7.03 1.58 -9.69
N ASN A 155 7.65 2.01 -8.59
CA ASN A 155 7.02 2.02 -7.26
C ASN A 155 5.63 2.71 -7.28
N SER A 156 5.50 3.86 -7.95
CA SER A 156 4.25 4.59 -8.13
C SER A 156 3.30 3.91 -9.11
N VAL A 157 3.81 3.20 -10.12
CA VAL A 157 2.98 2.37 -11.01
C VAL A 157 2.32 1.23 -10.22
N PHE A 158 3.08 0.56 -9.35
CA PHE A 158 2.53 -0.49 -8.50
C PHE A 158 1.52 0.06 -7.49
N ALA A 159 1.82 1.19 -6.86
CA ALA A 159 0.87 1.90 -5.99
C ALA A 159 -0.41 2.29 -6.73
N LEU A 160 -0.29 2.79 -7.96
CA LEU A 160 -1.43 3.18 -8.78
C LEU A 160 -2.30 1.98 -9.14
N PHE A 161 -1.72 0.82 -9.44
CA PHE A 161 -2.49 -0.41 -9.63
C PHE A 161 -3.35 -0.73 -8.40
N GLU A 162 -2.75 -0.68 -7.21
CA GLU A 162 -3.40 -1.03 -5.94
C GLU A 162 -4.41 0.03 -5.49
N LEU A 163 -4.28 1.26 -6.00
CA LEU A 163 -5.24 2.35 -5.85
C LEU A 163 -6.41 2.23 -6.84
N VAL A 164 -6.17 1.79 -8.08
CA VAL A 164 -7.17 1.81 -9.15
C VAL A 164 -7.93 0.49 -9.31
N VAL A 165 -7.29 -0.67 -9.13
CA VAL A 165 -7.86 -1.97 -9.52
C VAL A 165 -8.66 -2.67 -8.41
N PRO A 166 -8.16 -2.80 -7.17
CA PRO A 166 -8.90 -3.41 -6.06
C PRO A 166 -10.17 -2.64 -5.66
N ARG A 167 -11.05 -3.26 -4.86
CA ARG A 167 -12.28 -2.62 -4.33
C ARG A 167 -12.12 -2.06 -2.91
N THR A 168 -10.88 -1.94 -2.45
CA THR A 168 -10.47 -1.43 -1.13
C THR A 168 -11.24 -0.18 -0.72
N ASN A 169 -11.70 -0.08 0.53
CA ASN A 169 -12.34 1.16 0.96
C ASN A 169 -11.33 2.31 1.12
N PRO A 170 -11.79 3.57 1.08
CA PRO A 170 -10.94 4.70 1.47
C PRO A 170 -10.32 4.44 2.85
N PRO A 171 -9.01 4.66 3.01
CA PRO A 171 -8.34 4.44 4.29
C PRO A 171 -8.98 5.24 5.44
N PRO A 172 -9.09 4.68 6.65
CA PRO A 172 -9.46 5.41 7.84
C PRO A 172 -8.56 6.62 8.09
N ALA A 173 -9.14 7.74 8.56
CA ALA A 173 -8.39 8.97 8.85
C ALA A 173 -7.27 8.77 9.90
N VAL A 174 -7.44 7.84 10.85
CA VAL A 174 -6.40 7.51 11.84
C VAL A 174 -5.10 7.01 11.20
N HIS A 175 -5.13 6.52 9.96
CA HIS A 175 -3.92 6.13 9.25
C HIS A 175 -3.02 7.32 8.92
N MET A 176 -3.52 8.55 8.90
CA MET A 176 -2.66 9.75 8.82
C MET A 176 -1.67 9.79 9.99
N LEU A 177 -2.11 9.49 11.21
CA LEU A 177 -1.23 9.39 12.37
C LEU A 177 -0.19 8.27 12.20
N TRP A 178 -0.61 7.11 11.67
CA TRP A 178 0.30 6.01 11.38
C TRP A 178 1.36 6.37 10.34
N LEU A 179 0.99 7.11 9.30
CA LEU A 179 1.94 7.60 8.30
C LEU A 179 2.97 8.53 8.94
N ILE A 180 2.52 9.53 9.71
CA ILE A 180 3.44 10.44 10.41
C ILE A 180 4.35 9.69 11.38
N LEU A 181 3.83 8.68 12.09
CA LEU A 181 4.63 7.86 12.99
C LEU A 181 5.75 7.12 12.25
N VAL A 182 5.45 6.50 11.10
CA VAL A 182 6.48 5.80 10.31
C VAL A 182 7.52 6.77 9.75
N LEU A 183 7.11 7.97 9.31
CA LEU A 183 8.07 9.01 8.88
C LEU A 183 8.95 9.50 10.03
N ALA A 184 8.39 9.66 11.23
CA ALA A 184 9.16 10.03 12.43
C ALA A 184 10.16 8.93 12.83
N LEU A 185 9.75 7.66 12.75
CA LEU A 185 10.65 6.52 12.96
C LEU A 185 11.76 6.47 11.91
N TYR A 186 11.45 6.77 10.65
CA TYR A 186 12.46 6.88 9.60
C TYR A 186 13.44 8.03 9.87
N LEU A 187 12.95 9.20 10.29
CA LEU A 187 13.82 10.32 10.64
C LEU A 187 14.79 9.93 11.78
N ALA A 188 14.30 9.25 12.81
CA ALA A 188 15.14 8.72 13.88
C ALA A 188 16.18 7.72 13.33
N LEU A 189 15.78 6.82 12.43
CA LEU A 189 16.68 5.89 11.77
C LEU A 189 17.76 6.60 10.93
N ALA A 190 17.41 7.66 10.20
CA ALA A 190 18.37 8.42 9.39
C ALA A 190 19.46 9.07 10.25
N TYR A 191 19.09 9.61 11.41
CA TYR A 191 20.05 10.17 12.37
C TYR A 191 20.83 9.09 13.13
N LEU A 192 20.23 7.91 13.36
CA LEU A 192 20.95 6.74 13.87
C LEU A 192 21.98 6.23 12.85
N THR A 193 21.65 6.23 11.56
CA THR A 193 22.61 5.93 10.49
C THR A 193 23.78 6.91 10.53
N HIS A 194 23.53 8.21 10.68
CA HIS A 194 24.61 9.17 10.83
C HIS A 194 25.49 8.87 12.06
N ALA A 195 24.87 8.62 13.21
CA ALA A 195 25.60 8.32 14.44
C ALA A 195 26.43 7.02 14.39
N THR A 196 26.00 6.02 13.63
CA THR A 196 26.61 4.68 13.61
C THR A 196 27.47 4.41 12.37
N LYS A 197 27.17 5.08 11.24
CA LYS A 197 27.82 4.87 9.94
C LYS A 197 28.47 6.14 9.37
N GLY A 198 28.26 7.29 9.98
CA GLY A 198 28.95 8.54 9.63
C GLY A 198 28.38 9.31 8.45
N PHE A 199 27.19 8.97 7.94
CA PHE A 199 26.56 9.67 6.81
C PHE A 199 25.06 9.87 7.00
N TYR A 200 24.49 10.90 6.36
CA TYR A 200 23.05 11.07 6.23
C TYR A 200 22.57 10.39 4.93
N PRO A 201 21.50 9.58 4.96
CA PRO A 201 20.94 8.95 3.75
C PRO A 201 20.51 9.96 2.68
N TYR A 202 20.16 11.17 3.09
CA TYR A 202 19.81 12.26 2.20
C TYR A 202 20.48 13.54 2.65
N ASP A 203 21.13 14.24 1.73
CA ASP A 203 21.84 15.49 2.03
C ASP A 203 20.92 16.57 2.62
N PHE A 204 19.63 16.55 2.26
CA PHE A 204 18.66 17.50 2.80
C PHE A 204 18.34 17.29 4.31
N LEU A 205 18.83 16.19 4.90
CA LEU A 205 18.71 15.90 6.34
C LEU A 205 19.94 16.34 7.14
N ASP A 206 21.03 16.75 6.48
CA ASP A 206 22.28 17.15 7.11
C ASP A 206 22.21 18.60 7.63
N PRO A 207 22.21 18.84 8.96
CA PRO A 207 22.15 20.18 9.52
C PRO A 207 23.40 21.02 9.23
N ALA A 208 24.53 20.39 8.91
CA ALA A 208 25.75 21.11 8.54
C ALA A 208 25.64 21.69 7.12
N LYS A 209 24.88 21.04 6.23
CA LYS A 209 24.65 21.50 4.85
C LYS A 209 23.45 22.44 4.73
N GLU A 210 22.33 22.09 5.37
CA GLU A 210 21.04 22.76 5.15
C GLU A 210 20.65 23.68 6.32
N HIS A 211 21.37 23.64 7.45
CA HIS A 211 21.07 24.44 8.63
C HIS A 211 19.59 24.30 9.07
N GLY A 212 18.88 25.42 9.20
CA GLY A 212 17.45 25.43 9.55
C GLY A 212 16.53 24.85 8.48
N PHE A 213 16.99 24.71 7.22
CA PHE A 213 16.16 24.15 6.15
C PHE A 213 15.86 22.66 6.33
N VAL A 214 16.63 21.93 7.15
CA VAL A 214 16.28 20.55 7.53
C VAL A 214 14.86 20.46 8.07
N ALA A 215 14.44 21.42 8.92
CA ALA A 215 13.09 21.45 9.45
C ALA A 215 12.04 21.64 8.34
N VAL A 216 12.35 22.49 7.35
CA VAL A 216 11.47 22.71 6.18
C VAL A 216 11.30 21.43 5.38
N TYR A 217 12.37 20.66 5.14
CA TYR A 217 12.27 19.37 4.45
C TYR A 217 11.47 18.34 5.25
N VAL A 218 11.74 18.21 6.55
CA VAL A 218 11.05 17.26 7.43
C VAL A 218 9.55 17.54 7.48
N PHE A 219 9.15 18.77 7.77
CA PHE A 219 7.73 19.14 7.82
C PHE A 219 7.10 19.18 6.42
N GLY A 220 7.85 19.59 5.40
CA GLY A 220 7.40 19.57 4.01
C GLY A 220 7.06 18.18 3.52
N ILE A 221 7.90 17.18 3.79
CA ILE A 221 7.63 15.77 3.44
C ILE A 221 6.45 15.22 4.25
N ALA A 222 6.36 15.54 5.55
CA ALA A 222 5.23 15.14 6.38
C ALA A 222 3.90 15.69 5.85
N ILE A 223 3.84 16.99 5.54
CA ILE A 223 2.65 17.64 4.95
C ILE A 223 2.36 17.06 3.56
N GLY A 224 3.38 16.90 2.71
CA GLY A 224 3.25 16.28 1.40
C GLY A 224 2.65 14.88 1.46
N SER A 225 3.06 14.07 2.44
CA SER A 225 2.49 12.74 2.67
C SER A 225 1.01 12.80 3.05
N LEU A 226 0.58 13.77 3.85
CA LEU A 226 -0.84 13.97 4.20
C LEU A 226 -1.67 14.46 3.01
N ILE A 227 -1.11 15.33 2.16
CA ILE A 227 -1.75 15.77 0.92
C ILE A 227 -1.97 14.57 -0.01
N ILE A 228 -0.94 13.74 -0.21
CA ILE A 228 -1.04 12.53 -1.03
C ILE A 228 -2.04 11.54 -0.42
N PHE A 229 -2.09 11.39 0.90
CA PHE A 229 -3.14 10.62 1.56
C PHE A 229 -4.53 11.13 1.20
N GLY A 230 -4.77 12.44 1.27
CA GLY A 230 -6.05 13.05 0.90
C GLY A 230 -6.41 12.79 -0.57
N ILE A 231 -5.43 12.89 -1.47
CA ILE A 231 -5.61 12.57 -2.90
C ILE A 231 -5.96 11.09 -3.08
N ALA A 232 -5.20 10.18 -2.48
CA ALA A 232 -5.45 8.74 -2.57
C ALA A 232 -6.83 8.39 -2.01
N TRP A 233 -7.21 8.97 -0.87
CA TRP A 233 -8.54 8.82 -0.27
C TRP A 233 -9.63 9.26 -1.24
N GLY A 234 -9.50 10.45 -1.83
CA GLY A 234 -10.45 11.00 -2.80
C GLY A 234 -10.57 10.16 -4.06
N LEU A 235 -9.45 9.68 -4.59
CA LEU A 235 -9.43 8.80 -5.76
C LEU A 235 -10.08 7.44 -5.47
N ILE A 236 -9.82 6.84 -4.31
CA ILE A 236 -10.44 5.57 -3.90
C ILE A 236 -11.94 5.75 -3.70
N TRP A 237 -12.36 6.87 -3.08
CA TRP A 237 -13.77 7.22 -2.94
C TRP A 237 -14.44 7.38 -4.31
N LEU A 238 -13.82 8.15 -5.21
CA LEU A 238 -14.34 8.39 -6.55
C LEU A 238 -14.42 7.09 -7.35
N ARG A 239 -13.37 6.27 -7.33
CA ARG A 239 -13.34 4.94 -7.96
C ARG A 239 -14.50 4.10 -7.46
N LYS A 240 -14.68 3.99 -6.14
CA LYS A 240 -15.79 3.23 -5.54
C LYS A 240 -17.14 3.77 -5.98
N HIS A 241 -17.35 5.09 -5.92
CA HIS A 241 -18.61 5.71 -6.32
C HIS A 241 -18.92 5.45 -7.80
N VAL A 242 -17.96 5.64 -8.70
CA VAL A 242 -18.14 5.39 -10.13
C VAL A 242 -18.39 3.91 -10.40
N THR A 243 -17.58 3.01 -9.84
CA THR A 243 -17.63 1.59 -10.21
C THR A 243 -18.79 0.86 -9.54
N GLU A 244 -19.09 1.15 -8.28
CA GLU A 244 -20.14 0.45 -7.53
C GLU A 244 -21.50 1.13 -7.71
N VAL A 245 -21.59 2.45 -7.55
CA VAL A 245 -22.88 3.17 -7.60
C VAL A 245 -23.34 3.42 -9.03
N LYS A 246 -22.46 3.94 -9.91
CA LYS A 246 -22.87 4.28 -11.28
C LYS A 246 -22.86 3.08 -12.23
N LEU A 247 -21.88 2.19 -12.10
CA LEU A 247 -21.70 1.05 -13.01
C LEU A 247 -22.22 -0.28 -12.46
N GLY A 248 -22.71 -0.33 -11.21
CA GLY A 248 -23.23 -1.55 -10.58
C GLY A 248 -22.19 -2.67 -10.41
N ARG A 249 -20.89 -2.35 -10.42
CA ARG A 249 -19.79 -3.32 -10.32
C ARG A 249 -19.40 -3.56 -8.87
N GLU A 250 -20.35 -4.03 -8.07
CA GLU A 250 -20.14 -4.39 -6.66
C GLU A 250 -19.33 -5.69 -6.46
N GLY A 251 -18.39 -5.98 -7.37
CA GLY A 251 -17.55 -7.17 -7.39
C GLY A 251 -18.13 -8.23 -8.32
N LYS A 252 -17.70 -8.22 -9.59
CA LYS A 252 -18.17 -9.18 -10.62
C LYS A 252 -18.00 -10.66 -10.25
N PHE A 253 -17.26 -10.99 -9.19
CA PHE A 253 -16.92 -12.35 -8.81
C PHE A 253 -16.80 -12.55 -7.29
N ALA A 254 -17.39 -11.65 -6.48
CA ALA A 254 -17.40 -11.85 -5.04
C ALA A 254 -18.38 -12.98 -4.70
N ARG A 255 -17.89 -14.15 -4.24
CA ARG A 255 -18.76 -15.15 -3.63
C ARG A 255 -19.35 -14.50 -2.39
N GLN A 256 -20.64 -14.19 -2.42
CA GLN A 256 -21.35 -13.78 -1.21
C GLN A 256 -21.43 -14.98 -0.26
N PRO A 257 -21.24 -14.80 1.06
CA PRO A 257 -21.53 -15.84 2.04
C PRO A 257 -22.95 -16.35 1.83
N GLN A 258 -23.13 -17.68 1.80
CA GLN A 258 -24.41 -18.34 1.48
C GLN A 258 -25.59 -17.98 2.43
N GLY A 259 -25.40 -17.12 3.43
CA GLY A 259 -26.46 -16.64 4.33
C GLY A 259 -27.16 -15.33 3.91
N ALA A 260 -26.63 -14.56 2.97
CA ALA A 260 -27.20 -13.24 2.65
C ALA A 260 -28.39 -13.28 1.66
N ARG A 261 -28.62 -14.42 0.99
CA ARG A 261 -29.73 -14.62 0.05
C ARG A 261 -31.01 -15.17 0.69
N GLY A 262 -30.97 -15.56 1.97
CA GLY A 262 -32.10 -16.18 2.66
C GLY A 262 -33.21 -15.23 3.12
N ASN A 263 -33.00 -13.92 3.08
CA ASN A 263 -33.93 -12.93 3.67
C ASN A 263 -34.63 -12.01 2.66
N ARG A 264 -34.66 -12.36 1.36
CA ARG A 264 -35.40 -11.58 0.34
C ARG A 264 -36.49 -12.35 -0.41
N ILE A 265 -36.86 -13.54 0.06
CA ILE A 265 -37.99 -14.30 -0.47
C ILE A 265 -38.83 -14.72 0.74
N GLY A 266 -39.68 -13.82 1.23
CA GLY A 266 -40.51 -14.10 2.40
C GLY A 266 -41.57 -13.06 2.73
N GLU A 267 -41.77 -12.03 1.91
CA GLU A 267 -42.70 -10.94 2.24
C GLU A 267 -43.71 -10.60 1.13
N GLU A 268 -43.83 -11.41 0.06
CA GLU A 268 -44.81 -11.16 -1.02
C GLU A 268 -45.92 -12.22 -1.18
N ASP A 269 -45.92 -13.35 -0.44
CA ASP A 269 -46.89 -14.45 -0.70
C ASP A 269 -47.89 -14.75 0.46
N VAL A 270 -48.10 -13.84 1.43
CA VAL A 270 -48.99 -14.11 2.60
C VAL A 270 -50.35 -13.41 2.57
N GLU A 271 -50.69 -12.65 1.53
CA GLU A 271 -52.04 -12.07 1.38
C GLU A 271 -52.81 -12.68 0.20
N MET A 272 -53.20 -13.95 0.26
CA MET A 272 -54.40 -14.46 -0.44
C MET A 272 -54.80 -15.84 0.11
N SER A 273 -55.34 -15.90 1.32
CA SER A 273 -56.26 -16.98 1.69
C SER A 273 -57.35 -16.47 2.63
N GLY A 274 -58.43 -15.97 2.03
CA GLY A 274 -59.67 -15.72 2.75
C GLY A 274 -60.30 -17.03 3.24
N PRO A 275 -60.99 -17.04 4.40
CA PRO A 275 -61.47 -18.26 5.03
C PRO A 275 -62.68 -18.84 4.29
N LYS A 276 -62.65 -20.16 4.08
CA LYS A 276 -63.82 -20.96 3.71
C LYS A 276 -64.79 -21.01 4.88
N ASN A 277 -66.03 -20.57 4.66
CA ASN A 277 -67.16 -20.92 5.53
C ASN A 277 -68.15 -21.82 4.77
N ARG A 278 -68.70 -22.74 5.56
CA ARG A 278 -69.64 -23.82 5.23
C ARG A 278 -70.96 -23.31 4.66
#